data_AF-H5WIH5-F1
#
_entry.id   AF-H5WIH5-F1
#
_cell.length_a   1.000
_cell.length_b   1.000
_cell.length_c   1.000
_cell.angle_alpha   90.00
_cell.angle_beta   90.00
_cell.angle_gamma   90.00
#
_symmetry.space_group_name_H-M   'P 1'
#
loop_
_entity.id
_entity.type
_entity.pdbx_description
1 polymer ?
#
loop_
_entity_poly.entity_id
_entity_poly.type
_entity_poly.pdbx_seq_one_letter_code
_entity_poly.pdbx_strand_id
1 'polypeptide(L)'
;MLTLAATQMASLDTAQQQGFEQTLVQMLRSDHAVPALMPADVLARVVNTGLRRAATYGLGQQRSLGTFVMMMAGVAPNFDLHPAVHDGLTHPGLPPDQRPEQLLQRVSAEQWEDVAAQAGHIGWHLASDTFGASRAARIAAALPQVAAQSTRYMRPLDETQAEAACQAALAHGWTSEDTQFSYAAAVMAWGPGFSQDSQRHPWLADVFKPNWQPHQQHIRLKLRLGAEHGLWV
;
A
#
# COMPACT_ATOMS: atom_id res chain seq x y z
N MET A 1 -41.11 26.97 -5.68
CA MET A 1 -39.66 27.15 -5.57
C MET A 1 -39.19 26.30 -4.41
N LEU A 2 -38.37 25.28 -4.68
CA LEU A 2 -37.93 24.32 -3.66
C LEU A 2 -36.60 24.81 -3.09
N THR A 3 -36.57 25.17 -1.80
CA THR A 3 -35.36 25.71 -1.14
C THR A 3 -34.76 24.62 -0.28
N LEU A 4 -33.58 24.13 -0.64
CA LEU A 4 -32.83 23.15 0.17
C LEU A 4 -32.01 23.87 1.23
N ALA A 5 -32.07 23.40 2.47
CA ALA A 5 -31.21 23.88 3.54
C ALA A 5 -29.76 23.41 3.33
N ALA A 6 -28.77 24.17 3.81
CA ALA A 6 -27.35 23.83 3.68
C ALA A 6 -27.02 22.44 4.28
N THR A 7 -27.70 22.03 5.35
CA THR A 7 -27.55 20.71 5.97
C THR A 7 -28.04 19.57 5.06
N GLN A 8 -29.07 19.82 4.24
CA GLN A 8 -29.56 18.84 3.26
C GLN A 8 -28.56 18.69 2.11
N MET A 9 -27.94 19.79 1.66
CA MET A 9 -26.89 19.73 0.63
C MET A 9 -25.69 18.93 1.12
N ALA A 10 -25.18 19.22 2.32
CA ALA A 10 -24.07 18.46 2.91
C ALA A 10 -24.38 16.96 3.08
N SER A 11 -25.63 16.62 3.38
CA SER A 11 -26.07 15.22 3.48
C SER A 11 -26.09 14.53 2.11
N LEU A 12 -26.51 15.25 1.06
CA LEU A 12 -26.47 14.75 -0.32
C LEU A 12 -25.04 14.53 -0.80
N ASP A 13 -24.14 15.48 -0.52
CA ASP A 13 -22.72 15.37 -0.87
C ASP A 13 -22.07 14.15 -0.19
N THR A 14 -22.34 13.97 1.10
CA THR A 14 -21.86 12.82 1.87
C THR A 14 -22.38 11.50 1.29
N ALA A 15 -23.68 11.43 0.96
CA ALA A 15 -24.27 10.22 0.36
C ALA A 15 -23.70 9.94 -1.04
N GLN A 16 -23.47 10.98 -1.85
CA GLN A 16 -22.85 10.86 -3.16
C GLN A 16 -21.41 10.34 -3.05
N GLN A 17 -20.62 10.87 -2.12
CA GLN A 17 -19.25 10.43 -1.89
C GLN A 17 -19.21 8.97 -1.45
N GLN A 18 -20.05 8.58 -0.48
CA GLN A 18 -20.13 7.19 -0.03
C GLN A 18 -20.55 6.23 -1.15
N GLY A 19 -21.52 6.62 -1.99
CA GLY A 19 -21.92 5.82 -3.15
C GLY A 19 -20.79 5.65 -4.18
N PHE A 20 -19.99 6.69 -4.39
CA PHE A 20 -18.82 6.63 -5.27
C PHE A 20 -17.73 5.72 -4.70
N GLU A 21 -17.40 5.84 -3.41
CA GLU A 21 -16.43 4.96 -2.74
C GLU A 21 -16.85 3.49 -2.81
N GLN A 22 -18.13 3.19 -2.56
CA GLN A 22 -18.67 1.82 -2.70
C GLN A 22 -18.56 1.31 -4.13
N THR A 23 -18.82 2.16 -5.13
CA THR A 23 -18.67 1.80 -6.54
C THR A 23 -17.22 1.43 -6.87
N LEU A 24 -16.25 2.22 -6.41
CA LEU A 24 -14.83 1.92 -6.59
C LEU A 24 -14.41 0.62 -5.90
N VAL A 25 -14.89 0.36 -4.68
CA VAL A 25 -14.65 -0.92 -4.00
C VAL A 25 -15.14 -2.10 -4.83
N GLN A 26 -16.33 -2.00 -5.43
CA GLN A 26 -16.88 -3.06 -6.27
C GLN A 26 -16.07 -3.25 -7.56
N MET A 27 -15.71 -2.14 -8.24
CA MET A 27 -14.88 -2.19 -9.45
C MET A 27 -13.50 -2.82 -9.16
N LEU A 28 -12.86 -2.45 -8.05
CA LEU A 28 -11.59 -3.04 -7.67
C LEU A 28 -11.68 -4.55 -7.43
N ARG A 29 -12.78 -5.02 -6.83
CA ARG A 29 -13.01 -6.45 -6.62
C ARG A 29 -13.28 -7.20 -7.91
N SER A 30 -13.99 -6.61 -8.87
CA SER A 30 -14.29 -7.26 -10.14
C SER A 30 -13.07 -7.33 -11.05
N ASP A 31 -12.26 -6.27 -11.06
CA ASP A 31 -11.26 -6.07 -12.10
C ASP A 31 -9.85 -6.53 -11.69
N HIS A 32 -9.58 -6.69 -10.38
CA HIS A 32 -8.26 -7.04 -9.87
C HIS A 32 -8.29 -8.19 -8.86
N ALA A 33 -7.53 -9.25 -9.15
CA ALA A 33 -7.47 -10.46 -8.33
C ALA A 33 -6.96 -10.22 -6.90
N VAL A 34 -5.99 -9.32 -6.71
CA VAL A 34 -5.41 -9.04 -5.38
C VAL A 34 -6.40 -8.28 -4.49
N PRO A 35 -6.98 -7.14 -4.90
CA PRO A 35 -8.09 -6.49 -4.20
C PRO A 35 -9.29 -7.39 -3.92
N ALA A 36 -9.62 -8.33 -4.80
CA ALA A 36 -10.70 -9.30 -4.57
C ALA A 36 -10.50 -10.17 -3.32
N LEU A 37 -9.24 -10.40 -2.92
CA LEU A 37 -8.88 -11.21 -1.75
C LEU A 37 -8.70 -10.36 -0.48
N MET A 38 -8.72 -9.03 -0.57
CA MET A 38 -8.54 -8.15 0.58
C MET A 38 -9.78 -8.12 1.48
N PRO A 39 -9.60 -8.04 2.82
CA PRO A 39 -10.68 -7.69 3.74
C PRO A 39 -11.38 -6.38 3.32
N ALA A 40 -12.70 -6.31 3.54
CA ALA A 40 -13.52 -5.19 3.07
C ALA A 40 -13.07 -3.83 3.66
N ASP A 41 -12.65 -3.82 4.93
CA ASP A 41 -12.14 -2.63 5.61
C ASP A 41 -10.78 -2.19 5.06
N VAL A 42 -9.90 -3.14 4.71
CA VAL A 42 -8.61 -2.86 4.05
C VAL A 42 -8.88 -2.21 2.70
N LEU A 43 -9.76 -2.80 1.88
CA LEU A 43 -10.06 -2.27 0.55
C LEU A 43 -10.74 -0.89 0.61
N ALA A 44 -11.62 -0.65 1.57
CA ALA A 44 -12.21 0.67 1.80
C ALA A 44 -11.15 1.72 2.15
N ARG A 45 -10.14 1.36 2.98
CA ARG A 45 -8.99 2.24 3.27
C ARG A 45 -8.15 2.50 2.03
N VAL A 46 -7.89 1.48 1.21
CA VAL A 46 -7.18 1.61 -0.06
C VAL A 46 -7.85 2.65 -0.96
N VAL A 47 -9.17 2.54 -1.19
CA VAL A 47 -9.93 3.51 -1.99
C VAL A 47 -9.81 4.92 -1.39
N ASN A 48 -10.03 5.05 -0.08
CA ASN A 48 -9.95 6.34 0.60
C ASN A 48 -8.57 7.00 0.51
N THR A 49 -7.49 6.22 0.67
CA THR A 49 -6.12 6.69 0.49
C THR A 49 -5.87 7.13 -0.95
N GLY A 50 -6.31 6.35 -1.94
CA GLY A 50 -6.20 6.71 -3.34
C GLY A 50 -6.94 7.99 -3.71
N LEU A 51 -8.16 8.20 -3.17
CA LEU A 51 -8.94 9.42 -3.40
C LEU A 51 -8.26 10.66 -2.80
N ARG A 52 -7.78 10.57 -1.55
CA ARG A 52 -7.05 11.68 -0.91
C ARG A 52 -5.77 12.02 -1.67
N ARG A 53 -5.06 11.00 -2.15
CA ARG A 53 -3.84 11.18 -2.93
C ARG A 53 -4.12 11.77 -4.32
N ALA A 54 -5.17 11.31 -5.00
CA ALA A 54 -5.63 11.91 -6.25
C ALA A 54 -5.94 13.41 -6.10
N ALA A 55 -6.54 13.81 -4.97
CA ALA A 55 -6.85 15.21 -4.69
C ALA A 55 -5.59 16.10 -4.57
N THR A 56 -4.42 15.57 -4.19
CA THR A 56 -3.17 16.36 -4.13
C THR A 56 -2.67 16.76 -5.52
N TYR A 57 -3.06 16.02 -6.56
CA TYR A 57 -2.83 16.36 -7.97
C TYR A 57 -3.88 17.32 -8.54
N GLY A 58 -4.86 17.75 -7.73
CA GLY A 58 -5.96 18.62 -8.14
C GLY A 58 -7.09 17.90 -8.86
N LEU A 59 -7.17 16.56 -8.77
CA LEU A 59 -8.25 15.78 -9.36
C LEU A 59 -9.54 15.98 -8.56
N GLY A 60 -10.64 16.29 -9.25
CA GLY A 60 -11.93 16.60 -8.62
C GLY A 60 -13.12 15.86 -9.23
N GLN A 61 -12.99 15.34 -10.45
CA GLN A 61 -14.07 14.60 -11.10
C GLN A 61 -14.04 13.11 -10.72
N GLN A 62 -15.22 12.52 -10.51
CA GLN A 62 -15.33 11.09 -10.19
C GLN A 62 -14.61 10.19 -11.20
N ARG A 63 -14.65 10.54 -12.49
CA ARG A 63 -13.94 9.80 -13.53
C ARG A 63 -12.43 9.83 -13.34
N SER A 64 -11.83 11.00 -13.13
CA SER A 64 -10.37 11.15 -12.97
C SER A 64 -9.88 10.53 -11.66
N LEU A 65 -10.64 10.70 -10.58
CA LEU A 65 -10.42 10.07 -9.29
C LEU A 65 -10.46 8.54 -9.41
N GLY A 66 -11.48 8.00 -10.09
CA GLY A 66 -11.62 6.56 -10.33
C GLY A 66 -10.45 6.00 -11.12
N THR A 67 -10.09 6.63 -12.25
CA THR A 67 -8.92 6.22 -13.05
C THR A 67 -7.64 6.19 -12.21
N PHE A 68 -7.41 7.19 -11.37
CA PHE A 68 -6.25 7.22 -10.47
C PHE A 68 -6.25 6.04 -9.49
N VAL A 69 -7.38 5.77 -8.82
CA VAL A 69 -7.50 4.66 -7.88
C VAL A 69 -7.32 3.30 -8.57
N MET A 70 -7.85 3.14 -9.79
CA MET A 70 -7.65 1.91 -10.58
C MET A 70 -6.18 1.72 -10.97
N MET A 71 -5.47 2.78 -11.38
CA MET A 71 -4.03 2.69 -11.66
C MET A 71 -3.24 2.33 -10.39
N MET A 72 -3.58 2.93 -9.24
CA MET A 72 -2.95 2.60 -7.97
C MET A 72 -3.13 1.11 -7.61
N ALA A 73 -4.31 0.54 -7.83
CA ALA A 73 -4.58 -0.87 -7.55
C ALA A 73 -4.01 -1.83 -8.59
N GLY A 74 -4.00 -1.44 -9.86
CA GLY A 74 -3.50 -2.26 -10.96
C GLY A 74 -1.98 -2.28 -11.06
N VAL A 75 -1.30 -1.19 -10.67
CA VAL A 75 0.14 -1.04 -10.79
C VAL A 75 0.81 -1.14 -9.42
N ALA A 76 0.63 -0.13 -8.57
CA ALA A 76 1.20 -0.08 -7.22
C ALA A 76 0.61 1.08 -6.40
N PRO A 77 0.55 0.97 -5.06
CA PRO A 77 0.17 2.08 -4.17
C PRO A 77 0.93 3.37 -4.39
N ASN A 78 2.19 3.24 -4.80
CA ASN A 78 3.17 4.31 -4.97
C ASN A 78 3.49 4.61 -6.44
N PHE A 79 2.66 4.15 -7.39
CA PHE A 79 2.92 4.31 -8.83
C PHE A 79 3.19 5.76 -9.23
N ASP A 80 2.52 6.71 -8.58
CA ASP A 80 2.61 8.14 -8.83
C ASP A 80 3.90 8.79 -8.29
N LEU A 81 4.74 8.05 -7.55
CA LEU A 81 6.08 8.49 -7.17
C LEU A 81 7.10 8.28 -8.28
N HIS A 82 6.80 7.43 -9.26
CA HIS A 82 7.70 7.21 -10.37
C HIS A 82 7.82 8.51 -11.19
N PRO A 83 9.04 8.99 -11.54
CA PRO A 83 9.23 10.30 -12.17
C PRO A 83 8.36 10.52 -13.42
N ALA A 84 8.32 9.54 -14.33
CA ALA A 84 7.51 9.64 -15.55
C ALA A 84 6.00 9.75 -15.27
N VAL A 85 5.53 9.11 -14.18
CA VAL A 85 4.13 9.17 -13.78
C VAL A 85 3.81 10.50 -13.12
N HIS A 86 4.67 10.93 -12.20
CA HIS A 86 4.55 12.21 -11.52
C HIS A 86 4.53 13.38 -12.50
N ASP A 87 5.43 13.39 -13.49
CA ASP A 87 5.48 14.40 -14.55
C ASP A 87 4.18 14.44 -15.36
N GLY A 88 3.59 13.27 -15.64
CA GLY A 88 2.29 13.18 -16.31
C GLY A 88 1.14 13.76 -15.48
N LEU A 89 1.12 13.45 -14.17
CA LEU A 89 0.08 13.91 -13.23
C LEU A 89 0.20 15.38 -12.82
N THR A 90 1.39 15.98 -12.98
CA THR A 90 1.67 17.39 -12.67
C THR A 90 1.79 18.27 -13.91
N HIS A 91 1.58 17.72 -15.10
CA HIS A 91 1.80 18.42 -16.37
C HIS A 91 0.96 19.73 -16.46
N PRO A 92 1.59 20.92 -16.53
CA PRO A 92 0.90 22.20 -16.43
C PRO A 92 0.05 22.54 -17.67
N GLY A 93 0.38 21.96 -18.83
CA GLY A 93 -0.39 22.14 -20.06
C GLY A 93 -1.71 21.36 -20.12
N LEU A 94 -2.07 20.60 -19.08
CA LEU A 94 -3.29 19.79 -19.04
C LEU A 94 -4.15 20.15 -17.81
N PRO A 95 -5.47 20.31 -17.97
CA PRO A 95 -6.41 20.36 -16.85
C PRO A 95 -6.24 19.12 -15.96
N PRO A 96 -6.29 19.24 -14.62
CA PRO A 96 -6.05 18.13 -13.69
C PRO A 96 -6.82 16.86 -14.05
N ASP A 97 -8.14 16.97 -14.25
CA ASP A 97 -9.01 15.81 -14.51
C ASP A 97 -8.73 15.08 -15.84
N GLN A 98 -7.95 15.67 -16.75
CA GLN A 98 -7.55 15.03 -18.01
C GLN A 98 -6.22 14.26 -17.89
N ARG A 99 -5.44 14.52 -16.84
CA ARG A 99 -4.08 13.97 -16.70
C ARG A 99 -4.05 12.46 -16.53
N PRO A 100 -4.91 11.80 -15.72
CA PRO A 100 -4.88 10.35 -15.58
C PRO A 100 -5.08 9.58 -16.89
N GLU A 101 -5.91 10.09 -17.80
CA GLU A 101 -6.14 9.43 -19.10
C GLU A 101 -5.00 9.67 -20.08
N GLN A 102 -4.46 10.89 -20.08
CA GLN A 102 -3.29 11.23 -20.88
C GLN A 102 -2.03 10.50 -20.40
N LEU A 103 -1.93 10.24 -19.11
CA LEU A 103 -0.84 9.47 -18.51
C LEU A 103 -0.71 8.08 -19.15
N LEU A 104 -1.84 7.37 -19.35
CA LEU A 104 -1.87 6.05 -19.99
C LEU A 104 -1.36 6.06 -21.44
N GLN A 105 -1.40 7.22 -22.11
CA GLN A 105 -0.93 7.39 -23.48
C GLN A 105 0.53 7.85 -23.55
N ARG A 106 1.04 8.50 -22.48
CA ARG A 106 2.36 9.15 -22.46
C ARG A 106 3.44 8.29 -21.81
N VAL A 107 3.09 7.49 -20.82
CA VAL A 107 4.03 6.57 -20.16
C VAL A 107 4.16 5.32 -21.04
N SER A 108 5.39 5.01 -21.45
CA SER A 108 5.67 3.85 -22.30
C SER A 108 5.44 2.54 -21.54
N ALA A 109 5.27 1.43 -22.28
CA ALA A 109 5.17 0.10 -21.68
C ALA A 109 6.38 -0.22 -20.80
N GLU A 110 7.60 0.09 -21.26
CA GLU A 110 8.85 -0.10 -20.51
C GLU A 110 8.86 0.70 -19.20
N GLN A 111 8.34 1.92 -19.20
CA GLN A 111 8.22 2.73 -17.98
C GLN A 111 7.18 2.15 -17.03
N TRP A 112 6.06 1.62 -17.54
CA TRP A 112 5.08 0.93 -16.69
C TRP A 112 5.63 -0.35 -16.07
N GLU A 113 6.45 -1.10 -16.82
CA GLU A 113 7.18 -2.25 -16.29
C GLU A 113 8.15 -1.83 -15.17
N ASP A 114 8.87 -0.72 -15.34
CA ASP A 114 9.75 -0.18 -14.31
C ASP A 114 8.97 0.29 -13.06
N VAL A 115 7.83 0.96 -13.25
CA VAL A 115 6.92 1.35 -12.15
C VAL A 115 6.46 0.11 -11.37
N ALA A 116 6.06 -0.95 -12.08
CA ALA A 116 5.65 -2.20 -11.46
C ALA A 116 6.81 -2.93 -10.76
N ALA A 117 8.03 -2.84 -11.30
CA ALA A 117 9.23 -3.41 -10.67
C ALA A 117 9.64 -2.67 -9.39
N GLN A 118 9.34 -1.37 -9.29
CA GLN A 118 9.58 -0.53 -8.12
C GLN A 118 8.38 -0.44 -7.17
N ALA A 119 7.32 -1.22 -7.44
CA ALA A 119 6.10 -1.23 -6.66
C ALA A 119 6.36 -1.59 -5.20
N GLY A 120 5.87 -0.75 -4.28
CA GLY A 120 5.87 -1.00 -2.84
C GLY A 120 4.43 -1.20 -2.34
N HIS A 121 4.14 -2.38 -1.79
CA HIS A 121 2.87 -2.74 -1.18
C HIS A 121 2.64 -2.07 0.17
N ILE A 122 3.69 -1.56 0.82
CA ILE A 122 3.54 -0.86 2.11
C ILE A 122 2.52 0.28 2.06
N GLY A 123 2.33 0.90 0.89
CA GLY A 123 1.34 1.98 0.70
C GLY A 123 -0.10 1.56 1.00
N TRP A 124 -0.42 0.27 0.92
CA TRP A 124 -1.72 -0.27 1.34
C TRP A 124 -1.97 -0.19 2.85
N HIS A 125 -0.91 -0.05 3.64
CA HIS A 125 -0.96 -0.08 5.09
C HIS A 125 -0.72 1.31 5.71
N LEU A 126 -0.47 2.34 4.90
CA LEU A 126 -0.27 3.70 5.38
C LEU A 126 -1.60 4.41 5.61
N ALA A 127 -1.80 4.92 6.83
CA ALA A 127 -3.02 5.65 7.19
C ALA A 127 -3.07 7.08 6.64
N SER A 128 -1.89 7.65 6.37
CA SER A 128 -1.68 9.01 5.86
C SER A 128 -0.62 9.01 4.77
N ASP A 129 -0.56 10.10 4.00
CA ASP A 129 0.56 10.32 3.09
C ASP A 129 1.85 10.49 3.91
N THR A 130 2.88 9.73 3.55
CA THR A 130 4.19 9.76 4.17
C THR A 130 5.26 10.19 3.16
N PHE A 131 4.87 10.97 2.16
CA PHE A 131 5.79 11.54 1.18
C PHE A 131 6.96 12.24 1.88
N GLY A 132 8.18 11.92 1.46
CA GLY A 132 9.42 12.45 2.04
C GLY A 132 9.84 11.86 3.40
N ALA A 133 9.02 10.99 4.01
CA ALA A 133 9.41 10.31 5.25
C ALA A 133 10.51 9.27 5.00
N SER A 134 11.32 9.02 6.04
CA SER A 134 12.32 7.94 6.02
C SER A 134 11.63 6.58 5.83
N ARG A 135 12.34 5.61 5.27
CA ARG A 135 11.81 4.26 5.09
C ARG A 135 11.35 3.63 6.42
N ALA A 136 12.14 3.79 7.48
CA ALA A 136 11.77 3.32 8.81
C ALA A 136 10.53 4.01 9.38
N ALA A 137 10.39 5.33 9.19
CA ALA A 137 9.20 6.07 9.59
C ALA A 137 7.94 5.55 8.87
N ARG A 138 8.04 5.27 7.56
CA ARG A 138 6.94 4.71 6.78
C ARG A 138 6.56 3.31 7.28
N ILE A 139 7.55 2.46 7.56
CA ILE A 139 7.34 1.13 8.14
C ILE A 139 6.67 1.21 9.50
N ALA A 140 7.18 2.04 10.41
CA ALA A 140 6.58 2.24 11.72
C ALA A 140 5.14 2.78 11.62
N ALA A 141 4.85 3.66 10.67
CA ALA A 141 3.49 4.18 10.44
C ALA A 141 2.52 3.13 9.87
N ALA A 142 3.01 2.16 9.10
CA ALA A 142 2.19 1.09 8.52
C ALA A 142 1.89 -0.07 9.49
N LEU A 143 2.81 -0.37 10.41
CA LEU A 143 2.68 -1.52 11.32
C LEU A 143 1.42 -1.51 12.22
N PRO A 144 0.91 -0.37 12.73
CA PRO A 144 -0.35 -0.35 13.45
C PRO A 144 -1.55 -0.89 12.64
N GLN A 145 -1.59 -0.62 11.34
CA GLN A 145 -2.66 -1.10 10.46
C GLN A 145 -2.53 -2.60 10.19
N VAL A 146 -1.31 -3.12 10.17
CA VAL A 146 -1.03 -4.56 10.10
C VAL A 146 -1.43 -5.25 11.40
N ALA A 147 -1.01 -4.70 12.55
CA ALA A 147 -1.32 -5.23 13.87
C ALA A 147 -2.83 -5.32 14.12
N ALA A 148 -3.61 -4.35 13.62
CA ALA A 148 -5.07 -4.35 13.71
C ALA A 148 -5.75 -5.50 12.96
N GLN A 149 -5.07 -6.17 12.03
CA GLN A 149 -5.57 -7.35 11.31
C GLN A 149 -5.37 -8.65 12.10
N SER A 150 -4.44 -8.65 13.06
CA SER A 150 -4.07 -9.84 13.83
C SER A 150 -5.18 -10.23 14.82
N THR A 151 -5.39 -11.54 14.98
CA THR A 151 -6.23 -12.08 16.06
C THR A 151 -5.57 -12.00 17.43
N ARG A 152 -4.26 -11.71 17.47
CA ARG A 152 -3.43 -11.57 18.67
C ARG A 152 -3.04 -10.12 18.86
N TYR A 153 -3.01 -9.67 20.11
CA TYR A 153 -2.43 -8.38 20.44
C TYR A 153 -0.95 -8.35 20.04
N MET A 154 -0.58 -7.39 19.20
CA MET A 154 0.78 -7.12 18.79
C MET A 154 1.09 -5.65 19.05
N ARG A 155 2.25 -5.39 19.64
CA ARG A 155 2.72 -4.01 19.84
C ARG A 155 3.46 -3.56 18.56
N PRO A 156 2.96 -2.55 17.83
CA PRO A 156 3.66 -2.01 16.67
C PRO A 156 5.05 -1.50 17.04
N LEU A 157 5.99 -1.62 16.11
CA LEU A 157 7.34 -1.07 16.27
C LEU A 157 7.31 0.44 16.15
N ASP A 158 8.07 1.14 17.00
CA ASP A 158 8.38 2.55 16.76
C ASP A 158 9.41 2.73 15.62
N GLU A 159 9.71 3.97 15.25
CA GLU A 159 10.66 4.27 14.16
C GLU A 159 12.06 3.71 14.42
N THR A 160 12.55 3.75 15.67
CA THR A 160 13.89 3.23 16.01
C THR A 160 13.94 1.72 15.87
N GLN A 161 12.90 1.03 16.32
CA GLN A 161 12.77 -0.42 16.17
C GLN A 161 12.58 -0.83 14.70
N ALA A 162 11.82 -0.04 13.92
CA ALA A 162 11.66 -0.25 12.49
C ALA A 162 13.00 -0.07 11.73
N GLU A 163 13.79 0.94 12.08
CA GLU A 163 15.13 1.14 11.51
C GLU A 163 16.04 -0.07 11.80
N ALA A 164 16.06 -0.56 13.04
CA ALA A 164 16.81 -1.76 13.39
C ALA A 164 16.35 -3.00 12.59
N ALA A 165 15.04 -3.14 12.35
CA ALA A 165 14.50 -4.20 11.50
C ALA A 165 14.92 -4.04 10.03
N CYS A 166 14.94 -2.82 9.49
CA CYS A 166 15.44 -2.53 8.14
C CYS A 166 16.91 -2.92 7.99
N GLN A 167 17.76 -2.58 8.96
CA GLN A 167 19.18 -2.94 8.94
C GLN A 167 19.38 -4.46 9.01
N ALA A 168 18.58 -5.16 9.85
CA ALA A 168 18.62 -6.61 9.93
C ALA A 168 18.19 -7.27 8.61
N ALA A 169 17.13 -6.75 7.96
CA ALA A 169 16.71 -7.20 6.64
C ALA A 169 17.79 -6.98 5.58
N LEU A 170 18.47 -5.81 5.59
CA LEU A 170 19.60 -5.53 4.69
C LEU A 170 20.73 -6.56 4.85
N ALA A 171 21.01 -7.01 6.08
CA ALA A 171 21.99 -8.06 6.33
C ALA A 171 21.61 -9.42 5.71
N HIS A 172 20.32 -9.64 5.41
CA HIS A 172 19.82 -10.78 4.64
C HIS A 172 19.74 -10.53 3.12
N GLY A 173 20.24 -9.39 2.63
CA GLY A 173 20.16 -9.00 1.22
C GLY A 173 18.79 -8.47 0.81
N TRP A 174 17.91 -8.13 1.76
CA TRP A 174 16.57 -7.62 1.52
C TRP A 174 16.61 -6.09 1.39
N THR A 175 16.78 -5.62 0.15
CA THR A 175 17.04 -4.20 -0.16
C THR A 175 15.79 -3.37 -0.41
N SER A 176 14.68 -4.01 -0.80
CA SER A 176 13.42 -3.33 -1.10
C SER A 176 12.65 -2.95 0.15
N GLU A 177 11.86 -1.87 0.06
CA GLU A 177 11.02 -1.42 1.17
C GLU A 177 10.00 -2.49 1.60
N ASP A 178 9.40 -3.22 0.66
CA ASP A 178 8.44 -4.29 0.97
C ASP A 178 9.06 -5.46 1.72
N THR A 179 10.25 -5.88 1.30
CA THR A 179 10.97 -6.94 2.01
C THR A 179 11.30 -6.50 3.44
N GLN A 180 11.70 -5.23 3.63
CA GLN A 180 12.01 -4.68 4.95
C GLN A 180 10.75 -4.50 5.81
N PHE A 181 9.63 -4.10 5.22
CA PHE A 181 8.33 -4.02 5.87
C PHE A 181 7.85 -5.39 6.35
N SER A 182 7.92 -6.41 5.51
CA SER A 182 7.59 -7.78 5.91
C SER A 182 8.51 -8.32 7.00
N TYR A 183 9.80 -7.98 6.96
CA TYR A 183 10.74 -8.33 8.03
C TYR A 183 10.39 -7.61 9.34
N ALA A 184 10.03 -6.33 9.30
CA ALA A 184 9.59 -5.59 10.47
C ALA A 184 8.28 -6.15 11.06
N ALA A 185 7.34 -6.58 10.22
CA ALA A 185 6.15 -7.28 10.67
C ALA A 185 6.48 -8.63 11.35
N ALA A 186 7.51 -9.33 10.87
CA ALA A 186 8.02 -10.53 11.53
C ALA A 186 8.69 -10.25 12.88
N VAL A 187 9.46 -9.17 13.01
CA VAL A 187 9.99 -8.70 14.30
C VAL A 187 8.86 -8.35 15.26
N MET A 188 7.79 -7.70 14.78
CA MET A 188 6.60 -7.43 15.59
C MET A 188 5.90 -8.71 16.07
N ALA A 189 5.79 -9.71 15.20
CA ALA A 189 5.03 -10.94 15.45
C ALA A 189 5.77 -11.96 16.34
N TRP A 190 7.09 -12.09 16.17
CA TRP A 190 7.91 -13.12 16.85
C TRP A 190 8.98 -12.53 17.79
N GLY A 191 9.19 -11.21 17.76
CA GLY A 191 10.14 -10.50 18.60
C GLY A 191 11.47 -10.17 17.92
N PRO A 192 12.31 -9.32 18.55
CA PRO A 192 13.65 -9.03 18.05
C PRO A 192 14.51 -10.30 18.04
N GLY A 193 15.31 -10.46 17.00
CA GLY A 193 16.17 -11.63 16.84
C GLY A 193 15.47 -12.90 16.35
N PHE A 194 14.19 -12.83 15.95
CA PHE A 194 13.45 -14.01 15.47
C PHE A 194 14.25 -14.78 14.41
N SER A 195 14.92 -14.09 13.47
CA SER A 195 15.69 -14.71 12.39
C SER A 195 16.90 -15.54 12.83
N GLN A 196 17.33 -15.41 14.09
CA GLN A 196 18.49 -16.12 14.67
C GLN A 196 18.07 -17.26 15.60
N ASP A 197 16.82 -17.27 16.06
CA ASP A 197 16.31 -18.25 17.04
C ASP A 197 15.73 -19.50 16.37
N SER A 198 16.61 -20.29 15.76
CA SER A 198 16.23 -21.56 15.11
C SER A 198 15.66 -22.61 16.09
N GLN A 199 15.95 -22.48 17.38
CA GLN A 199 15.40 -23.38 18.40
C GLN A 199 13.92 -23.09 18.63
N ARG A 200 13.55 -21.82 18.74
CA ARG A 200 12.15 -21.39 18.91
C ARG A 200 11.36 -21.46 17.62
N HIS A 201 12.00 -21.25 16.48
CA HIS A 201 11.36 -21.23 15.16
C HIS A 201 12.09 -22.14 14.15
N PRO A 202 11.94 -23.48 14.25
CA PRO A 202 12.64 -24.42 13.37
C PRO A 202 12.38 -24.20 11.87
N TRP A 203 11.24 -23.63 11.51
CA TRP A 203 10.87 -23.31 10.13
C TRP A 203 11.72 -22.19 9.50
N LEU A 204 12.49 -21.44 10.29
CA LEU A 204 13.39 -20.40 9.74
C LEU A 204 14.43 -20.97 8.79
N ALA A 205 14.88 -22.20 9.04
CA ALA A 205 15.77 -22.93 8.15
C ALA A 205 15.16 -23.14 6.75
N ASP A 206 13.83 -23.14 6.64
CA ASP A 206 13.11 -23.21 5.37
C ASP A 206 12.83 -21.84 4.75
N VAL A 207 12.90 -20.74 5.52
CA VAL A 207 12.68 -19.38 5.00
C VAL A 207 14.00 -18.76 4.55
N PHE A 208 15.06 -18.86 5.34
CA PHE A 208 16.35 -18.20 5.09
C PHE A 208 17.40 -19.17 4.53
N LYS A 209 17.00 -20.02 3.57
CA LYS A 209 17.93 -20.95 2.92
C LYS A 209 19.03 -20.17 2.17
N PRO A 210 20.33 -20.51 2.34
CA PRO A 210 21.42 -19.77 1.70
C PRO A 210 21.39 -19.79 0.17
N ASN A 211 20.79 -20.82 -0.43
CA ASN A 211 20.69 -20.96 -1.89
C ASN A 211 19.41 -20.33 -2.47
N TRP A 212 18.56 -19.72 -1.64
CA TRP A 212 17.35 -19.06 -2.09
C TRP A 212 17.59 -17.58 -2.38
N GLN A 213 16.94 -17.10 -3.43
CA GLN A 213 16.94 -15.69 -3.77
C GLN A 213 16.08 -14.91 -2.75
N PRO A 214 16.41 -13.64 -2.42
CA PRO A 214 15.68 -12.83 -1.45
C PRO A 214 14.15 -12.81 -1.65
N HIS A 215 13.67 -12.72 -2.90
CA HIS A 215 12.24 -12.74 -3.20
C HIS A 215 11.55 -14.06 -2.78
N GLN A 216 12.23 -15.20 -2.89
CA GLN A 216 11.68 -16.50 -2.50
C GLN A 216 11.56 -16.60 -0.98
N GLN A 217 12.58 -16.10 -0.26
CA GLN A 217 12.58 -16.03 1.19
C GLN A 217 11.44 -15.10 1.68
N HIS A 218 11.27 -13.95 1.03
CA HIS A 218 10.21 -12.98 1.33
C HIS A 218 8.80 -13.57 1.16
N ILE A 219 8.52 -14.23 0.04
CA ILE A 219 7.23 -14.91 -0.20
C ILE A 219 6.94 -15.92 0.92
N ARG A 220 7.94 -16.69 1.34
CA ARG A 220 7.79 -17.71 2.39
C ARG A 220 7.55 -17.10 3.76
N LEU A 221 8.21 -15.99 4.08
CA LEU A 221 7.96 -15.25 5.32
C LEU A 221 6.53 -14.69 5.32
N LYS A 222 6.06 -14.10 4.21
CA LYS A 222 4.69 -13.59 4.08
C LYS A 222 3.65 -14.70 4.31
N LEU A 223 3.86 -15.87 3.71
CA LEU A 223 2.98 -17.04 3.93
C LEU A 223 2.94 -17.46 5.40
N ARG A 224 4.07 -17.41 6.11
CA ARG A 224 4.13 -17.69 7.56
C ARG A 224 3.40 -16.64 8.40
N LEU A 225 3.62 -15.36 8.10
CA LEU A 225 2.92 -14.25 8.75
C LEU A 225 1.40 -14.34 8.60
N GLY A 226 0.93 -14.64 7.38
CA GLY A 226 -0.49 -14.86 7.11
C GLY A 226 -1.04 -16.09 7.84
N ALA A 227 -0.35 -17.22 7.81
CA ALA A 227 -0.84 -18.47 8.39
C ALA A 227 -0.85 -18.48 9.92
N GLU A 228 0.19 -17.95 10.58
CA GLU A 228 0.34 -18.04 12.03
C GLU A 228 -0.26 -16.87 12.80
N HIS A 229 -0.38 -15.71 12.15
CA HIS A 229 -0.79 -14.46 12.80
C HIS A 229 -1.91 -13.70 12.06
N GLY A 230 -2.31 -14.15 10.87
CA GLY A 230 -3.31 -13.44 10.06
C GLY A 230 -2.82 -12.10 9.52
N LEU A 231 -1.50 -11.90 9.44
CA LEU A 231 -0.92 -10.64 8.96
C LEU A 231 -0.80 -10.65 7.44
N TRP A 232 -1.41 -9.67 6.78
CA TRP A 232 -1.28 -9.44 5.35
C TRP A 232 -0.29 -8.28 5.12
N VAL A 233 0.94 -8.64 4.74
CA VAL A 233 2.05 -7.73 4.38
C VAL A 233 2.70 -8.21 3.11
#